data_AF-A0A6A4UKI3-F1
#
_entry.id   AF-A0A6A4UKI3-F1
#
_cell.length_a   1.000
_cell.length_b   1.000
_cell.length_c   1.000
_cell.angle_alpha   90.00
_cell.angle_beta   90.00
_cell.angle_gamma   90.00
#
_symmetry.space_group_name_H-M   'P 1'
#
loop_
_entity.id
_entity.type
_entity.pdbx_description
1 polymer ?
#
loop_
_entity_poly.entity_id
_entity_poly.type
_entity_poly.pdbx_seq_one_letter_code
_entity_poly.pdbx_strand_id
1 'polypeptide(L)'
;MTDKLAAWTALASKEMKGGSPDSLVWNTLEGIPVKPLYTQADVEGLPQMGEMPGFAPFTRGVKATMYAGRPWTIRQYAGVGGLRSGDASRL
;
A
#
# COMPACT_ATOMS: atom_id res chain seq x y z
N MET A 1 -12.32 -15.67 16.71
CA MET A 1 -11.65 -15.25 15.46
C MET A 1 -11.00 -16.43 14.75
N THR A 2 -10.23 -17.27 15.45
CA THR A 2 -9.57 -18.50 14.94
C THR A 2 -10.49 -19.42 14.15
N ASP A 3 -11.74 -19.57 14.61
CA ASP A 3 -12.75 -20.43 13.98
C ASP A 3 -13.11 -20.00 12.54
N LYS A 4 -13.17 -18.68 12.29
CA LYS A 4 -13.43 -18.14 10.94
C LYS A 4 -12.24 -18.34 10.00
N LEU A 5 -11.01 -18.30 10.54
CA LEU A 5 -9.79 -18.47 9.77
C LEU A 5 -9.65 -19.94 9.32
N ALA A 6 -9.94 -20.89 10.22
CA ALA A 6 -10.01 -22.30 9.87
C ALA A 6 -11.11 -22.60 8.85
N ALA A 7 -12.30 -22.01 9.02
CA ALA A 7 -13.38 -22.13 8.04
C ALA A 7 -12.99 -21.57 6.65
N TRP A 8 -12.28 -20.44 6.62
CA TRP A 8 -11.77 -19.86 5.39
C TRP A 8 -10.73 -20.77 4.72
N THR A 9 -9.77 -21.31 5.47
CA THR A 9 -8.76 -22.24 4.93
C THR A 9 -9.43 -23.46 4.31
N ALA A 10 -10.42 -24.05 4.98
CA ALA A 10 -11.16 -25.20 4.46
C ALA A 10 -11.93 -24.87 3.16
N LEU A 11 -12.55 -23.68 3.10
CA LEU A 11 -13.27 -23.22 1.92
C LEU A 11 -12.30 -22.95 0.75
N ALA A 12 -11.19 -22.26 1.00
CA ALA A 12 -10.18 -21.98 0.00
C ALA A 12 -9.58 -23.27 -0.56
N SER A 13 -9.24 -24.25 0.28
CA SER A 13 -8.76 -25.56 -0.17
C SER A 13 -9.80 -26.29 -1.02
N LYS A 14 -11.09 -26.19 -0.67
CA LYS A 14 -12.17 -26.80 -1.46
C LYS A 14 -12.27 -26.18 -2.85
N GLU A 15 -12.20 -24.86 -2.96
CA GLU A 15 -12.23 -24.14 -4.24
C GLU A 15 -11.01 -24.44 -5.11
N MET A 16 -9.86 -24.67 -4.47
CA MET A 16 -8.60 -25.05 -5.12
C MET A 16 -8.48 -26.56 -5.40
N LYS A 17 -9.59 -27.31 -5.32
CA LYS A 17 -9.62 -28.77 -5.58
C LYS A 17 -8.61 -29.57 -4.73
N GLY A 18 -8.43 -29.16 -3.46
CA GLY A 18 -7.49 -29.77 -2.53
C GLY A 18 -6.11 -29.10 -2.46
N GLY A 19 -5.89 -28.02 -3.20
CA GLY A 19 -4.68 -27.20 -3.06
C GLY A 19 -4.57 -26.52 -1.68
N SER A 20 -3.34 -26.26 -1.23
CA SER A 20 -3.10 -25.44 -0.03
C SER A 20 -3.25 -23.95 -0.37
N PRO A 21 -3.95 -23.14 0.45
CA PRO A 21 -3.96 -21.69 0.33
C PRO A 21 -2.56 -21.06 0.37
N ASP A 22 -1.56 -21.75 0.92
CA ASP A 22 -0.17 -21.27 0.93
C ASP A 22 0.42 -21.13 -0.48
N SER A 23 -0.08 -21.88 -1.47
CA SER A 23 0.37 -21.73 -2.85
C SER A 23 -0.08 -20.41 -3.48
N LEU A 24 -0.97 -19.67 -2.82
CA LEU A 24 -1.42 -18.33 -3.23
C LEU A 24 -0.53 -17.22 -2.68
N VAL A 25 0.51 -17.54 -1.89
CA VAL A 25 1.47 -16.54 -1.41
C VAL A 25 2.21 -15.95 -2.60
N TRP A 26 2.11 -14.63 -2.74
CA TRP A 26 2.81 -13.90 -3.79
C TRP A 26 4.15 -13.37 -3.25
N ASN A 27 5.25 -13.84 -3.84
CA ASN A 27 6.57 -13.29 -3.57
C ASN A 27 6.80 -12.08 -4.47
N THR A 28 6.86 -10.88 -3.88
CA THR A 28 7.16 -9.67 -4.64
C THR A 28 8.63 -9.61 -5.04
N LEU A 29 8.96 -8.69 -5.96
CA LEU A 29 10.35 -8.50 -6.41
C LEU A 29 11.27 -8.02 -5.28
N GLU A 30 10.69 -7.41 -4.25
CA GLU A 30 11.36 -6.98 -3.02
C GLU A 30 11.63 -8.14 -2.04
N GLY A 31 11.24 -9.38 -2.39
CA GLY A 31 11.43 -10.56 -1.55
C GLY A 31 10.45 -10.68 -0.39
N ILE A 32 9.30 -9.98 -0.46
CA ILE A 32 8.29 -9.97 0.59
C ILE A 32 7.21 -11.03 0.25
N PRO A 33 6.97 -12.03 1.12
CA PRO A 33 5.88 -12.98 0.93
C PRO A 33 4.55 -12.36 1.37
N VAL A 34 3.71 -12.03 0.39
CA VAL A 34 2.37 -11.46 0.62
C VAL A 34 1.37 -12.60 0.84
N LYS A 35 0.75 -12.61 2.03
CA LYS A 35 -0.28 -13.60 2.39
C LYS A 35 -1.54 -13.39 1.53
N PRO A 36 -2.27 -14.47 1.19
CA PRO A 36 -3.54 -14.37 0.45
C PRO A 36 -4.67 -13.74 1.28
N LEU A 37 -4.56 -13.73 2.61
CA LEU A 37 -5.50 -13.11 3.53
C LEU A 37 -4.75 -12.51 4.72
N TYR A 38 -5.14 -11.30 5.09
CA TYR A 38 -4.73 -10.64 6.33
C TYR A 38 -5.97 -10.37 7.19
N THR A 39 -5.79 -10.47 8.50
CA THR A 39 -6.85 -10.39 9.50
C THR A 39 -6.48 -9.41 10.61
N GLN A 40 -7.41 -9.17 11.53
CA GLN A 40 -7.12 -8.34 12.72
C GLN A 40 -5.94 -8.87 13.53
N ALA A 41 -5.74 -10.19 13.58
CA ALA A 41 -4.62 -10.79 14.30
C ALA A 41 -3.25 -10.41 13.69
N ASP A 42 -3.19 -10.09 12.39
CA ASP A 42 -1.95 -9.69 11.72
C ASP A 42 -1.52 -8.25 12.07
N VAL A 43 -2.41 -7.45 12.65
CA VAL A 43 -2.11 -6.09 13.11
C VAL A 43 -2.05 -5.96 14.64
N GLU A 44 -2.33 -7.04 15.37
CA GLU A 44 -2.25 -7.07 16.83
C GLU A 44 -0.80 -6.87 17.30
N GLY A 45 -0.60 -5.95 18.24
CA GLY A 45 0.73 -5.67 18.80
C GLY A 45 1.66 -4.84 17.91
N LEU A 46 1.21 -4.40 16.73
CA LEU A 46 2.00 -3.48 15.91
C LEU A 46 2.15 -2.11 16.60
N PRO A 47 3.38 -1.63 16.86
CA PRO A 47 3.60 -0.38 17.59
C PRO A 47 3.00 0.85 16.88
N GLN A 48 2.80 0.77 15.56
CA GLN A 48 2.33 1.88 14.73
C GLN A 48 0.80 2.04 14.72
N MET A 49 0.04 1.09 15.30
CA MET A 49 -1.43 1.12 15.23
C MET A 49 -2.05 2.28 16.01
N GLY A 50 -1.34 2.81 17.02
CA GLY A 50 -1.75 3.98 17.80
C GLY A 50 -1.09 5.31 17.41
N GLU A 51 -0.24 5.32 16.38
CA GLU A 51 0.49 6.54 16.00
C GLU A 51 -0.43 7.62 15.40
N MET A 52 -0.03 8.88 15.58
CA MET A 52 -0.71 10.05 15.03
C MET A 52 0.15 10.71 13.95
N PRO A 53 -0.44 11.20 12.85
CA PRO A 53 0.30 11.97 11.86
C PRO A 53 0.84 13.26 12.48
N GLY A 54 2.03 13.68 12.04
CA GLY A 54 2.71 14.87 12.58
C GLY A 54 3.60 14.61 13.80
N PHE A 55 3.66 13.38 14.31
CA PHE A 55 4.52 12.98 15.43
C PHE A 55 5.49 11.88 15.01
N ALA A 56 6.69 11.86 15.61
CA ALA A 56 7.67 10.81 15.37
C ALA A 56 7.10 9.44 15.77
N PRO A 57 7.41 8.35 15.03
CA PRO A 57 8.37 8.22 13.92
C PRO A 57 7.82 8.64 12.54
N PHE A 58 6.67 9.32 12.48
CA PHE A 58 6.04 9.84 11.27
C PHE A 58 5.57 8.77 10.27
N THR A 59 5.33 7.53 10.70
CA THR A 59 4.82 6.47 9.81
C THR A 59 3.48 6.84 9.16
N ARG A 60 2.65 7.64 9.85
CA ARG A 60 1.38 8.17 9.32
C ARG A 60 1.49 9.52 8.61
N GLY A 61 2.71 10.04 8.45
CA GLY A 61 3.00 11.29 7.76
C GLY A 61 3.50 12.40 8.68
N VAL A 62 4.18 13.38 8.08
CA VAL A 62 4.93 14.45 8.78
C VAL A 62 4.08 15.66 9.17
N LYS A 63 2.82 15.77 8.70
CA LYS A 63 1.91 16.87 9.02
C LYS A 63 0.66 16.34 9.70
N ALA A 64 0.20 16.99 10.77
CA ALA A 64 -0.99 16.56 11.50
C ALA A 64 -2.26 16.47 10.61
N THR A 65 -2.43 17.40 9.67
CA THR A 65 -3.61 17.44 8.78
C THR A 65 -3.41 16.71 7.45
N MET A 66 -2.17 16.32 7.11
CA MET A 66 -1.80 15.78 5.79
C MET A 66 -2.54 16.47 4.64
N TYR A 67 -3.13 15.69 3.73
CA TYR A 67 -3.83 16.17 2.54
C TYR A 67 -5.25 16.66 2.79
N ALA A 68 -5.78 16.51 4.01
CA ALA A 68 -7.07 17.11 4.36
C ALA A 68 -6.97 18.65 4.45
N GLY A 69 -5.79 19.19 4.79
CA GLY A 69 -5.55 20.63 4.82
C GLY A 69 -5.01 21.20 3.50
N ARG A 70 -3.99 20.56 2.90
CA ARG A 70 -3.43 20.94 1.60
C ARG A 70 -3.07 19.69 0.81
N PRO A 71 -3.59 19.51 -0.43
CA PRO A 71 -3.27 18.34 -1.24
C PRO A 71 -1.79 18.30 -1.62
N TRP A 72 -1.32 17.14 -2.10
CA TRP A 72 0.05 16.98 -2.57
C TRP A 72 0.30 17.91 -3.77
N THR A 73 1.53 18.43 -3.87
CA THR A 73 1.92 19.26 -5.00
C THR A 73 2.10 18.40 -6.25
N ILE A 74 1.35 18.69 -7.32
CA ILE A 74 1.61 18.09 -8.63
C ILE A 74 2.89 18.72 -9.19
N ARG A 75 3.90 17.89 -9.45
CA ARG A 75 5.18 18.32 -10.03
C ARG A 75 5.39 17.63 -11.36
N GLN A 76 4.93 18.26 -12.43
CA GLN A 76 5.24 17.83 -13.79
C GLN A 76 6.63 18.34 -14.15
N TYR A 77 7.58 17.43 -14.31
CA TYR A 77 8.89 17.76 -14.87
C TYR A 77 8.73 17.86 -16.39
N ALA A 78 8.34 19.05 -16.84
CA ALA A 78 8.26 19.39 -18.26
C ALA A 78 9.51 20.17 -18.66
N GLY A 79 10.21 19.68 -19.68
CA GLY A 79 11.33 20.36 -20.32
C GLY A 79 11.36 19.96 -21.79
N VAL A 80 11.59 20.92 -22.69
CA VAL A 80 11.73 20.64 -24.11
C VAL A 80 13.16 20.20 -24.38
N GLY A 81 13.35 18.99 -24.90
CA GLY A 81 14.65 18.47 -25.33
C GLY A 81 15.10 19.12 -26.63
N GLY A 82 15.78 20.27 -26.55
CA GLY A 82 16.42 20.91 -27.70
C GLY A 82 16.48 22.43 -27.58
N LEU A 83 17.66 23.01 -27.79
CA LEU A 83 17.87 24.46 -27.99
C LEU A 83 17.26 24.91 -29.33
N ARG A 84 15.93 24.89 -29.42
CA ARG A 84 15.14 25.65 -30.41
C ARG A 84 13.67 25.58 -30.01
N SER A 85 13.28 26.43 -29.08
CA SER A 85 11.87 26.79 -28.92
C SER A 85 11.78 28.30 -29.07
N GLY A 86 11.43 28.72 -30.29
CA GLY A 86 10.92 30.07 -30.52
C GLY A 86 9.58 30.18 -29.82
N ASP A 87 9.44 31.28 -29.10
CA ASP A 87 8.28 31.76 -28.35
C ASP A 87 6.92 31.30 -28.90
N ALA A 88 6.15 30.56 -28.09
CA ALA A 88 4.81 30.07 -28.42
C ALA A 88 3.70 31.04 -27.97
N SER A 89 3.99 32.34 -27.89
CA SER A 89 3.03 33.37 -27.44
C SER A 89 2.60 34.33 -28.56
N ARG A 90 2.41 33.83 -29.79
CA ARG A 90 1.83 34.63 -30.89
C ARG A 90 0.88 33.81 -31.77
N LEU A 91 -0.38 33.71 -31.33
CA LEU A 91 -1.60 33.65 -32.13
C LEU A 91 -2.71 34.38 -31.37
#